data_AF-A0A2V5LXV3-F1
#
_entry.id   AF-A0A2V5LXV3-F1
#
_cell.length_a   1.000
_cell.length_b   1.000
_cell.length_c   1.000
_cell.angle_alpha   90.00
_cell.angle_beta   90.00
_cell.angle_gamma   90.00
#
_symmetry.space_group_name_H-M   'P 1'
#
loop_
_entity.id
_entity.type
_entity.pdbx_description
1 polymer ?
#
loop_
_entity_poly.entity_id
_entity_poly.type
_entity_poly.pdbx_seq_one_letter_code
_entity_poly.pdbx_strand_id
1 'polypeptide(L)'
;MKAAAKPGLYLVSFFIVFFPVIVVLAQNTSSGARASQPAVTTVEVIVTGSNIPTAEDVGPQPVDTYRREDIARLGVRNATDLVEKLPAVLGASINDNISNGGDGRTEINLRGLLSKETLILEDGRRLAPVGFAGETVDLNMFPIGLIDHIDILKDGASAIYGTDAVAGVLNVFLKHKFRGLELNASYGNTNLGASNDQGEERSYLLAGTGDDNTDIVVYVEIYNRAAIFSRDRNVSSNADFTRLGGTDNRSGNIAGRIDGFVLAPGVRSPTGGPGQAALG
;
A
#
# COMPACT_ATOMS: atom_id res chain seq x y z
N MET A 1 -4.59 54.44 -28.26
CA MET A 1 -3.46 54.38 -27.31
C MET A 1 -2.95 52.95 -27.29
N LYS A 2 -1.78 52.72 -27.89
CA LYS A 2 -1.06 51.44 -27.99
C LYS A 2 0.08 51.47 -26.96
N ALA A 3 0.18 50.46 -26.10
CA ALA A 3 1.35 50.13 -25.30
C ALA A 3 1.45 48.59 -25.29
N ALA A 4 2.31 47.99 -26.12
CA ALA A 4 3.74 47.76 -25.95
C ALA A 4 4.04 46.53 -25.06
N ALA A 5 4.73 45.57 -25.68
CA ALA A 5 4.94 44.19 -25.28
C ALA A 5 5.95 43.99 -24.14
N LYS A 6 5.91 42.82 -23.51
CA LYS A 6 7.10 42.15 -22.96
C LYS A 6 7.05 40.63 -23.26
N PRO A 7 8.09 40.05 -23.89
CA PRO A 7 8.19 38.61 -24.10
C PRO A 7 8.78 37.92 -22.85
N GLY A 8 8.11 36.87 -22.38
CA GLY A 8 8.58 36.01 -21.30
C GLY A 8 9.60 35.00 -21.82
N LEU A 9 10.79 35.06 -21.25
CA LEU A 9 11.96 34.25 -21.51
C LEU A 9 11.72 32.76 -21.18
N TYR A 10 11.80 31.87 -22.18
CA TYR A 10 11.84 30.42 -21.96
C TYR A 10 13.29 30.00 -21.73
N LEU A 11 13.62 29.60 -20.50
CA LEU A 11 14.92 29.04 -20.15
C LEU A 11 14.91 27.54 -20.46
N VAL A 12 15.54 27.14 -21.56
CA VAL A 12 15.82 25.72 -21.88
C VAL A 12 17.14 25.37 -21.21
N SER A 13 17.08 24.62 -20.11
CA SER A 13 18.29 24.12 -19.43
C SER A 13 18.82 22.86 -20.13
N PHE A 14 19.99 23.00 -20.77
CA PHE A 14 20.81 21.88 -21.24
C PHE A 14 21.51 21.21 -20.06
N PHE A 15 21.27 19.91 -19.83
CA PHE A 15 22.09 19.10 -18.92
C PHE A 15 23.25 18.47 -19.71
N ILE A 16 24.48 18.87 -19.39
CA ILE A 16 25.70 18.25 -19.89
C ILE A 16 26.03 17.07 -18.97
N VAL A 17 25.96 15.85 -19.49
CA VAL A 17 26.33 14.62 -18.78
C VAL A 17 27.85 14.42 -18.90
N PHE A 18 28.57 14.54 -17.78
CA PHE A 18 29.98 14.18 -17.67
C PHE A 18 30.08 12.71 -17.23
N PHE A 19 30.51 11.82 -18.14
CA PHE A 19 30.89 10.45 -17.80
C PHE A 19 32.38 10.41 -17.42
N PRO A 20 32.77 10.03 -16.18
CA PRO A 20 34.16 9.67 -15.92
C PRO A 20 34.47 8.29 -16.50
N VAL A 21 35.41 8.25 -17.44
CA VAL A 21 36.03 7.02 -17.95
C VAL A 21 36.96 6.47 -16.88
N ILE A 22 36.65 5.30 -16.31
CA ILE A 22 37.58 4.55 -15.45
C ILE A 22 38.36 3.58 -16.35
N VAL A 23 39.65 3.83 -16.49
CA VAL A 23 40.60 2.90 -17.12
C VAL A 23 40.97 1.82 -16.10
N VAL A 24 40.55 0.58 -16.34
CA VAL A 24 40.98 -0.59 -15.56
C VAL A 24 42.20 -1.20 -16.26
N LEU A 25 43.36 -1.18 -15.59
CA LEU A 25 44.51 -2.00 -15.98
C LEU A 25 44.29 -3.43 -15.47
N ALA A 26 44.26 -4.39 -16.39
CA ALA A 26 44.23 -5.81 -16.07
C ALA A 26 45.54 -6.25 -15.41
N GLN A 27 45.48 -6.77 -14.18
CA GLN A 27 46.60 -7.44 -13.53
C GLN A 27 46.34 -8.95 -13.56
N ASN A 28 47.21 -9.68 -14.27
CA ASN A 28 47.25 -11.14 -14.28
C ASN A 28 47.59 -11.66 -12.88
N THR A 29 46.64 -12.27 -12.20
CA THR A 29 46.91 -13.07 -10.99
C THR A 29 47.15 -14.52 -11.39
N SER A 30 48.41 -14.92 -11.29
CA SER A 30 48.92 -16.29 -11.31
C SER A 30 48.21 -17.19 -10.28
N SER A 31 47.81 -18.38 -10.72
CA SER A 31 47.27 -19.47 -9.91
C SER A 31 48.21 -19.89 -8.78
N GLY A 32 47.83 -19.61 -7.53
CA GLY A 32 48.45 -20.15 -6.32
C GLY A 32 47.54 -21.20 -5.69
N ALA A 33 48.05 -22.43 -5.56
CA ALA A 33 47.38 -23.58 -4.98
C ALA A 33 46.89 -23.31 -3.54
N ARG A 34 45.60 -23.56 -3.29
CA ARG A 34 45.03 -23.52 -1.93
C ARG A 34 45.14 -24.90 -1.30
N ALA A 35 45.90 -24.96 -0.22
CA ALA A 35 46.08 -26.13 0.63
C ALA A 35 44.74 -26.60 1.23
N SER A 36 44.60 -27.92 1.30
CA SER A 36 43.53 -28.68 1.94
C SER A 36 43.47 -28.39 3.44
N GLN A 37 42.30 -27.95 3.93
CA GLN A 37 41.91 -27.99 5.34
C GLN A 37 40.91 -29.14 5.57
N PRO A 38 40.96 -29.78 6.74
CA PRO A 38 40.43 -31.12 6.96
C PRO A 38 38.90 -31.14 6.94
N ALA A 39 38.34 -32.17 6.29
CA ALA A 39 36.92 -32.48 6.34
C ALA A 39 36.54 -32.82 7.79
N VAL A 40 35.66 -32.00 8.37
CA VAL A 40 34.95 -32.34 9.60
C VAL A 40 33.95 -33.43 9.22
N THR A 41 34.22 -34.67 9.63
CA THR A 41 33.25 -35.76 9.58
C THR A 41 32.13 -35.45 10.57
N THR A 42 31.05 -34.88 10.08
CA THR A 42 29.76 -34.86 10.78
C THR A 42 29.26 -36.30 10.82
N VAL A 43 29.12 -36.85 12.02
CA VAL A 43 28.47 -38.14 12.21
C VAL A 43 26.98 -37.93 11.90
N GLU A 44 26.51 -38.51 10.80
CA GLU A 44 25.10 -38.57 10.46
C GLU A 44 24.40 -39.50 11.46
N VAL A 45 23.72 -38.90 12.45
CA VAL A 45 22.82 -39.63 13.34
C VAL A 45 21.44 -39.62 12.68
N ILE A 46 21.14 -40.67 11.91
CA ILE A 46 19.79 -40.91 11.39
C ILE A 46 18.89 -41.24 12.57
N VAL A 47 18.13 -40.26 13.03
CA VAL A 47 17.04 -40.46 13.99
C VAL A 47 15.78 -40.80 13.19
N THR A 48 15.55 -42.09 12.95
CA THR A 48 14.29 -42.59 12.41
C THR A 48 13.18 -42.34 13.45
N GLY A 49 12.34 -41.34 13.18
CA GLY A 49 11.13 -41.07 13.97
C GLY A 49 11.00 -39.67 14.60
N SER A 50 11.84 -38.70 14.23
CA SER A 50 11.65 -37.32 14.65
C SER A 50 10.97 -36.51 13.55
N ASN A 51 9.72 -36.10 13.76
CA ASN A 51 9.00 -35.14 12.91
C ASN A 51 9.46 -33.68 13.17
N ILE A 52 10.70 -33.51 13.63
CA ILE A 52 11.32 -32.21 13.87
C ILE A 52 12.14 -31.93 12.61
N PRO A 53 11.72 -30.98 11.76
CA PRO A 53 12.51 -30.61 10.60
C PRO A 53 13.88 -30.10 11.07
N THR A 54 14.94 -30.73 10.61
CA THR A 54 16.30 -30.22 10.82
C THR A 54 16.43 -28.91 10.04
N ALA A 55 17.24 -27.95 10.50
CA ALA A 55 17.38 -26.63 9.85
C ALA A 55 17.88 -26.70 8.38
N GLU A 56 18.32 -27.87 7.93
CA GLU A 56 18.72 -28.22 6.57
C GLU A 56 17.55 -28.72 5.68
N ASP A 57 16.42 -29.14 6.26
CA ASP A 57 15.17 -29.48 5.54
C ASP A 57 14.27 -28.26 5.31
N VAL A 58 14.42 -27.21 6.11
CA VAL A 58 13.74 -25.93 5.90
C VAL A 58 14.66 -25.05 5.06
N GLY A 59 14.64 -25.26 3.74
CA GLY A 59 15.37 -24.40 2.80
C GLY A 59 15.08 -22.91 3.07
N PRO A 60 15.96 -21.98 2.64
CA PRO A 60 15.76 -20.55 2.89
C PRO A 60 14.37 -20.16 2.40
N GLN A 61 13.51 -19.83 3.36
CA GLN A 61 12.15 -19.42 3.07
C GLN A 61 12.23 -18.21 2.13
N PRO A 62 11.50 -18.19 1.00
CA PRO A 62 11.59 -17.10 0.04
C PRO A 62 10.98 -15.84 0.68
N VAL A 63 11.86 -15.02 1.23
CA VAL A 63 11.56 -13.67 1.74
C VAL A 63 11.81 -12.69 0.61
N ASP A 64 10.76 -11.97 0.22
CA ASP A 64 10.88 -10.82 -0.65
C ASP A 64 11.18 -9.59 0.20
N THR A 65 12.36 -9.00 0.03
CA THR A 65 12.72 -7.73 0.68
C THR A 65 12.49 -6.57 -0.29
N TYR A 66 11.64 -5.63 0.11
CA TYR A 66 11.42 -4.36 -0.57
C TYR A 66 12.15 -3.26 0.20
N ARG A 67 13.25 -2.77 -0.36
CA ARG A 67 14.03 -1.69 0.25
C ARG A 67 13.44 -0.33 -0.07
N ARG A 68 13.91 0.71 0.61
CA ARG A 68 13.51 2.09 0.36
C ARG A 68 13.59 2.49 -1.12
N GLU A 69 14.64 2.08 -1.82
CA GLU A 69 14.79 2.33 -3.25
C GLU A 69 13.68 1.70 -4.09
N ASP A 70 13.20 0.52 -3.71
CA ASP A 70 12.13 -0.19 -4.39
C ASP A 70 10.77 0.46 -4.10
N ILE A 71 10.52 0.79 -2.82
CA ILE A 71 9.31 1.52 -2.38
C ILE A 71 9.22 2.88 -3.10
N ALA A 72 10.34 3.59 -3.21
CA ALA A 72 10.41 4.86 -3.93
C ALA A 72 10.17 4.67 -5.44
N ARG A 73 10.68 3.61 -6.06
CA ARG A 73 10.45 3.28 -7.49
C ARG A 73 9.00 2.91 -7.78
N LEU A 74 8.34 2.22 -6.86
CA LEU A 74 6.90 1.95 -6.93
C LEU A 74 6.08 3.24 -6.79
N GLY A 75 6.69 4.33 -6.30
CA GLY A 75 6.02 5.60 -6.08
C GLY A 75 4.93 5.48 -5.02
N VAL A 76 5.17 4.65 -4.00
CA VAL A 76 4.26 4.46 -2.87
C VAL A 76 4.26 5.72 -2.00
N ARG A 77 3.09 6.31 -1.78
CA ARG A 77 2.94 7.54 -0.99
C ARG A 77 2.30 7.30 0.37
N ASN A 78 1.39 6.35 0.44
CA ASN A 78 0.61 5.98 1.62
C ASN A 78 0.48 4.45 1.71
N ALA A 79 -0.13 3.94 2.78
CA ALA A 79 -0.30 2.50 2.97
C ALA A 79 -1.20 1.88 1.88
N THR A 80 -2.19 2.61 1.37
CA THR A 80 -3.05 2.12 0.29
C THR A 80 -2.24 1.86 -0.99
N ASP A 81 -1.39 2.80 -1.40
CA ASP A 81 -0.47 2.61 -2.52
C ASP A 81 0.47 1.42 -2.31
N LEU A 82 0.93 1.21 -1.07
CA LEU A 82 1.82 0.10 -0.73
C LEU A 82 1.13 -1.23 -1.03
N VAL A 83 -0.09 -1.39 -0.53
CA VAL A 83 -0.89 -2.61 -0.73
C VAL A 83 -1.27 -2.79 -2.20
N GLU A 84 -1.67 -1.72 -2.90
CA GLU A 84 -2.09 -1.80 -4.31
C GLU A 84 -0.94 -2.09 -5.29
N LYS A 85 0.30 -1.70 -4.96
CA LYS A 85 1.46 -1.82 -5.87
C LYS A 85 2.36 -2.99 -5.56
N LEU A 86 2.23 -3.63 -4.40
CA LEU A 86 3.01 -4.79 -4.03
C LEU A 86 2.54 -6.04 -4.81
N PRO A 87 3.41 -6.71 -5.58
CA PRO A 87 3.02 -7.89 -6.36
C PRO A 87 2.55 -9.10 -5.52
N ALA A 88 2.96 -9.15 -4.25
CA ALA A 88 2.56 -10.22 -3.33
C ALA A 88 1.11 -10.08 -2.84
N VAL A 89 0.55 -8.88 -2.96
CA VAL A 89 -0.82 -8.56 -2.60
C VAL A 89 -1.71 -8.90 -3.78
N LEU A 90 -2.67 -9.79 -3.56
CA LEU A 90 -3.61 -10.23 -4.57
C LEU A 90 -5.02 -10.22 -3.98
N GLY A 91 -6.01 -9.82 -4.77
CA GLY A 91 -7.41 -9.75 -4.37
C GLY A 91 -7.81 -8.39 -3.80
N ALA A 92 -9.06 -8.28 -3.36
CA ALA A 92 -9.57 -7.04 -2.77
C ALA A 92 -9.14 -6.94 -1.30
N SER A 93 -8.26 -5.99 -0.97
CA SER A 93 -7.90 -5.61 0.39
C SER A 93 -8.76 -4.42 0.82
N ILE A 94 -9.04 -4.29 2.12
CA ILE A 94 -9.65 -3.07 2.65
C ILE A 94 -8.62 -1.94 2.59
N ASN A 95 -9.00 -0.80 2.01
CA ASN A 95 -8.14 0.37 1.89
C ASN A 95 -8.95 1.68 1.93
N ASP A 96 -8.24 2.80 1.95
CA ASP A 96 -8.82 4.16 2.11
C ASP A 96 -9.64 4.64 0.89
N ASN A 97 -9.69 3.87 -0.20
CA ASN A 97 -10.44 4.18 -1.42
C ASN A 97 -11.77 3.43 -1.52
N ILE A 98 -12.08 2.51 -0.59
CA ILE A 98 -13.35 1.76 -0.61
C ILE A 98 -14.51 2.65 -0.17
N SER A 99 -15.42 2.96 -1.11
CA SER A 99 -16.57 3.83 -0.86
C SER A 99 -17.73 3.19 -0.12
N ASN A 100 -17.84 1.86 -0.11
CA ASN A 100 -18.93 1.13 0.54
C ASN A 100 -18.37 -0.08 1.29
N GLY A 101 -18.57 -0.12 2.61
CA GLY A 101 -17.98 -1.16 3.47
C GLY A 101 -16.51 -0.93 3.85
N GLY A 102 -15.91 0.17 3.42
CA GLY A 102 -14.62 0.63 3.93
C GLY A 102 -14.79 1.34 5.27
N ASP A 103 -13.83 1.18 6.16
CA ASP A 103 -13.81 1.74 7.52
C ASP A 103 -12.63 2.69 7.76
N GLY A 104 -11.93 3.08 6.68
CA GLY A 104 -10.78 3.99 6.73
C GLY A 104 -9.48 3.33 7.19
N ARG A 105 -9.46 2.00 7.30
CA ARG A 105 -8.26 1.22 7.56
C ARG A 105 -7.64 0.75 6.26
N THR A 106 -6.33 0.55 6.27
CA THR A 106 -5.64 -0.15 5.19
C THR A 106 -5.15 -1.50 5.69
N GLU A 107 -5.65 -2.57 5.08
CA GLU A 107 -5.27 -3.94 5.39
C GLU A 107 -4.51 -4.56 4.21
N ILE A 108 -3.75 -5.62 4.49
CA ILE A 108 -3.03 -6.38 3.47
C ILE A 108 -3.53 -7.83 3.40
N ASN A 109 -3.77 -8.29 2.18
CA ASN A 109 -4.12 -9.66 1.86
C ASN A 109 -3.03 -10.27 0.98
N LEU A 110 -2.28 -11.22 1.54
CA LEU A 110 -1.28 -11.94 0.76
C LEU A 110 -1.96 -13.07 -0.03
N ARG A 111 -1.67 -13.13 -1.33
CA ARG A 111 -2.08 -14.25 -2.21
C ARG A 111 -3.60 -14.52 -2.28
N GLY A 112 -4.43 -13.50 -2.05
CA GLY A 112 -5.90 -13.63 -2.10
C GLY A 112 -6.54 -14.23 -0.85
N LEU A 113 -5.76 -14.45 0.21
CA LEU A 113 -6.28 -14.88 1.52
C LEU A 113 -6.69 -13.65 2.33
N LEU A 114 -7.69 -13.81 3.21
CA LEU A 114 -8.21 -12.72 4.03
C LEU A 114 -7.10 -12.08 4.88
N SER A 115 -7.20 -10.78 5.15
CA SER A 115 -6.17 -10.04 5.89
C SER A 115 -5.90 -10.58 7.29
N LYS A 116 -6.89 -11.24 7.92
CA LYS A 116 -6.75 -11.92 9.22
C LYS A 116 -5.80 -13.12 9.21
N GLU A 117 -5.50 -13.64 8.01
CA GLU A 117 -4.58 -14.75 7.80
C GLU A 117 -3.16 -14.27 7.49
N THR A 118 -2.92 -12.95 7.51
CA THR A 118 -1.59 -12.36 7.33
C THR A 118 -1.12 -11.76 8.65
N LEU A 119 0.05 -12.21 9.12
CA LEU A 119 0.67 -11.64 10.29
C LEU A 119 1.46 -10.39 9.95
N ILE A 120 1.25 -9.30 10.70
CA ILE A 120 2.05 -8.08 10.60
C ILE A 120 2.98 -7.95 11.81
N LEU A 121 4.27 -7.74 11.52
CA LEU A 121 5.33 -7.50 12.47
C LEU A 121 5.89 -6.08 12.28
N GLU A 122 6.27 -5.46 13.40
CA GLU A 122 7.10 -4.26 13.46
C GLU A 122 8.44 -4.66 14.05
N ASP A 123 9.52 -4.54 13.28
CA ASP A 123 10.88 -4.92 13.71
C ASP A 123 10.97 -6.32 14.34
N GLY A 124 10.21 -7.27 13.79
CA GLY A 124 10.12 -8.64 14.28
C GLY A 124 9.20 -8.86 15.49
N ARG A 125 8.50 -7.83 15.99
CA ARG A 125 7.51 -7.94 17.06
C ARG A 125 6.10 -7.92 16.50
N ARG A 126 5.23 -8.77 17.05
CA ARG A 126 3.82 -8.84 16.63
C ARG A 126 3.08 -7.56 17.00
N LEU A 127 2.37 -6.99 16.04
CA LEU A 127 1.43 -5.90 16.29
C LEU A 127 0.07 -6.42 16.76
N ALA A 128 -0.56 -5.66 17.66
CA ALA A 128 -1.91 -5.96 18.10
C ALA A 128 -2.92 -5.54 17.03
N PRO A 129 -3.90 -6.40 16.71
CA PRO A 129 -4.97 -6.03 15.78
C PRO A 129 -5.84 -4.92 16.37
N VAL A 130 -6.46 -4.13 15.51
CA VAL A 130 -7.42 -3.10 15.93
C VAL A 130 -8.77 -3.75 16.22
N GLY A 131 -9.23 -3.71 17.47
CA GLY A 131 -10.41 -4.47 17.94
C GLY A 131 -11.78 -4.02 17.38
N PHE A 132 -11.83 -2.98 16.55
CA PHE A 132 -13.04 -2.55 15.86
C PHE A 132 -13.02 -3.10 14.42
N ALA A 133 -13.90 -4.05 14.12
CA ALA A 133 -14.21 -4.56 12.78
C ALA A 133 -13.23 -5.54 12.10
N GLY A 134 -12.26 -6.11 12.81
CA GLY A 134 -11.50 -7.27 12.31
C GLY A 134 -10.30 -7.56 13.18
N GLU A 135 -9.92 -8.83 13.32
CA GLU A 135 -8.65 -9.23 13.95
C GLU A 135 -7.48 -8.91 12.99
N THR A 136 -7.36 -7.66 12.55
CA THR A 136 -6.41 -7.21 11.52
C THR A 136 -5.69 -5.96 11.98
N VAL A 137 -4.48 -5.74 11.47
CA VAL A 137 -3.64 -4.57 11.80
C VAL A 137 -3.84 -3.52 10.70
N ASP A 138 -4.03 -2.26 11.11
CA ASP A 138 -4.17 -1.14 10.18
C ASP A 138 -2.80 -0.61 9.77
N LEU A 139 -2.44 -0.74 8.50
CA LEU A 139 -1.15 -0.28 7.97
C LEU A 139 -1.00 1.25 7.93
N ASN A 140 -2.08 2.01 8.11
CA ASN A 140 -2.03 3.47 8.20
C ASN A 140 -1.21 3.97 9.42
N MET A 141 -0.93 3.10 10.40
CA MET A 141 -0.08 3.43 11.56
C MET A 141 1.41 3.56 11.21
N PHE A 142 1.85 3.07 10.04
CA PHE A 142 3.23 3.15 9.60
C PHE A 142 3.45 4.31 8.62
N PRO A 143 4.21 5.35 8.99
CA PRO A 143 4.57 6.40 8.05
C PRO A 143 5.58 5.89 7.02
N ILE A 144 5.27 5.99 5.73
CA ILE A 144 6.12 5.47 4.64
C ILE A 144 7.54 6.07 4.69
N GLY A 145 7.69 7.34 5.11
CA GLY A 145 8.99 7.99 5.26
C GLY A 145 9.86 7.44 6.39
N LEU A 146 9.26 6.72 7.36
CA LEU A 146 9.97 6.10 8.48
C LEU A 146 10.34 4.63 8.21
N ILE A 147 9.76 4.01 7.19
CA ILE A 147 10.06 2.63 6.79
C ILE A 147 11.47 2.58 6.19
N ASP A 148 12.28 1.63 6.68
CA ASP A 148 13.59 1.31 6.11
C ASP A 148 13.43 0.32 4.95
N HIS A 149 12.84 -0.83 5.26
CA HIS A 149 12.49 -1.87 4.31
C HIS A 149 11.34 -2.72 4.84
N ILE A 150 10.76 -3.52 3.95
CA ILE A 150 9.66 -4.43 4.25
C ILE A 150 10.06 -5.81 3.77
N ASP A 151 9.92 -6.79 4.65
CA ASP A 151 10.12 -8.20 4.32
C ASP A 151 8.78 -8.91 4.23
N ILE A 152 8.55 -9.62 3.13
CA ILE A 152 7.36 -10.42 2.91
C ILE A 152 7.75 -11.87 2.83
N LEU A 153 7.37 -12.63 3.85
CA LEU A 153 7.42 -14.07 3.84
C LEU A 153 6.11 -14.60 3.23
N LYS A 154 6.22 -15.20 2.03
CA LYS A 154 5.08 -15.72 1.26
C LYS A 154 4.67 -17.16 1.64
N ASP A 155 5.40 -17.76 2.56
CA ASP A 155 5.12 -19.09 3.09
C ASP A 155 4.34 -19.01 4.40
N GLY A 156 3.47 -19.99 4.62
CA GLY A 156 2.68 -20.10 5.84
C GLY A 156 3.60 -20.38 7.03
N ALA A 157 3.75 -19.41 7.92
CA ALA A 157 4.68 -19.48 9.04
C ALA A 157 3.98 -19.77 10.38
N SER A 158 2.80 -20.40 10.33
CA SER A 158 1.97 -20.63 11.52
C SER A 158 2.64 -21.46 12.61
N ALA A 159 3.57 -22.34 12.23
CA ALA A 159 4.34 -23.15 13.17
C ALA A 159 5.33 -22.33 14.02
N ILE A 160 5.85 -21.22 13.48
CA ILE A 160 6.86 -20.38 14.16
C ILE A 160 6.19 -19.19 14.82
N TYR A 161 5.34 -18.49 14.06
CA TYR A 161 4.79 -17.23 14.53
C TYR A 161 3.44 -17.39 15.19
N GLY A 162 2.60 -18.38 14.83
CA GLY A 162 1.26 -18.59 15.40
C GLY A 162 0.13 -18.62 14.36
N THR A 163 -1.11 -18.82 14.80
CA THR A 163 -2.27 -19.11 13.93
C THR A 163 -2.55 -18.08 12.84
N ASP A 164 -2.17 -16.82 13.02
CA ASP A 164 -2.49 -15.73 12.09
C ASP A 164 -1.54 -15.66 10.88
N ALA A 165 -0.52 -16.52 10.80
CA ALA A 165 0.49 -16.53 9.74
C ALA A 165 0.23 -17.60 8.67
N VAL A 166 -1.04 -17.82 8.27
CA VAL A 166 -1.41 -18.84 7.26
C VAL A 166 -1.06 -18.38 5.85
N ALA A 167 -1.37 -17.13 5.52
CA ALA A 167 -1.09 -16.53 4.21
C ALA A 167 0.38 -16.10 4.07
N GLY A 168 1.01 -15.74 5.19
CA GLY A 168 2.38 -15.27 5.26
C GLY A 168 2.62 -14.30 6.41
N VAL A 169 3.79 -13.67 6.37
CA VAL A 169 4.22 -12.65 7.34
C VAL A 169 4.71 -11.41 6.60
N LEU A 170 4.20 -10.25 6.99
CA LEU A 170 4.71 -8.95 6.60
C LEU A 170 5.50 -8.38 7.79
N ASN A 171 6.79 -8.14 7.62
CA ASN A 171 7.60 -7.47 8.63
C ASN A 171 8.03 -6.10 8.14
N VAL A 172 7.58 -5.06 8.84
CA VAL A 172 7.92 -3.67 8.55
C VAL A 172 9.07 -3.27 9.46
N PHE A 173 10.22 -2.94 8.86
CA PHE A 173 11.37 -2.45 9.60
C PHE A 173 11.38 -0.92 9.60
N LEU A 174 11.47 -0.33 10.79
CA LEU A 174 11.52 1.11 10.95
C LEU A 174 12.96 1.61 11.02
N LYS A 175 13.14 2.89 10.68
CA LYS A 175 14.43 3.56 10.78
C LYS A 175 14.79 3.90 12.22
N HIS A 176 15.60 3.05 12.83
CA HIS A 176 16.20 3.28 14.16
C HIS A 176 17.50 4.07 14.11
N LYS A 177 18.19 4.05 12.97
CA LYS A 177 19.48 4.73 12.78
C LYS A 177 19.42 5.64 11.56
N PHE A 178 19.50 6.94 11.81
CA PHE A 178 19.53 7.94 10.75
C PHE A 178 20.45 9.08 11.17
N ARG A 179 21.29 9.55 10.25
CA ARG A 179 22.21 10.67 10.49
C ARG A 179 22.01 11.71 9.39
N GLY A 180 21.49 12.87 9.76
CA GLY A 180 21.23 13.97 8.85
C GLY A 180 19.79 14.46 8.92
N LEU A 181 19.38 15.11 7.83
CA LEU A 181 18.06 15.71 7.68
C LEU A 181 17.50 15.33 6.31
N GLU A 182 16.31 14.77 6.29
CA GLU A 182 15.52 14.47 5.10
C GLU A 182 14.21 15.23 5.19
N LEU A 183 13.88 15.93 4.12
CA LEU A 183 12.64 16.67 3.96
C LEU A 183 11.95 16.15 2.71
N ASN A 184 10.67 15.82 2.83
CA ASN A 184 9.85 15.40 1.71
C ASN A 184 8.54 16.17 1.73
N ALA A 185 8.07 16.56 0.56
CA ALA A 185 6.75 17.12 0.36
C ALA A 185 6.18 16.56 -0.93
N SER A 186 4.91 16.17 -0.89
CA SER A 186 4.18 15.62 -2.01
C SER A 186 2.77 16.21 -2.03
N TYR A 187 2.30 16.46 -3.25
CA TYR A 187 0.95 16.89 -3.54
C TYR A 187 0.40 16.02 -4.66
N GLY A 188 -0.75 15.41 -4.42
CA GLY A 188 -1.51 14.64 -5.40
C GLY A 188 -2.88 15.26 -5.61
N ASN A 189 -3.35 15.26 -6.85
CA ASN A 189 -4.74 15.55 -7.15
C ASN A 189 -5.23 14.66 -8.31
N THR A 190 -6.54 14.42 -8.34
CA THR A 190 -7.19 13.74 -9.46
C THR A 190 -7.33 14.69 -10.65
N ASN A 191 -7.09 14.18 -11.86
CA ASN A 191 -7.14 14.95 -13.11
C ASN A 191 -8.28 14.50 -14.04
N LEU A 192 -9.16 13.60 -13.59
CA LEU A 192 -10.21 12.96 -14.39
C LEU A 192 -11.49 13.80 -14.56
N GLY A 193 -11.38 15.14 -14.49
CA GLY A 193 -12.45 16.08 -14.87
C GLY A 193 -13.72 16.00 -14.03
N ALA A 194 -13.67 15.36 -12.86
CA ALA A 194 -14.81 14.97 -12.06
C ALA A 194 -14.46 15.14 -10.56
N SER A 195 -14.67 16.34 -10.04
CA SER A 195 -14.18 16.85 -8.74
C SER A 195 -12.66 16.75 -8.59
N ASN A 196 -11.96 17.86 -8.88
CA ASN A 196 -10.53 18.06 -8.59
C ASN A 196 -10.27 18.22 -7.07
N ASP A 197 -11.07 17.54 -6.25
CA ASP A 197 -11.12 17.77 -4.81
C ASP A 197 -10.46 16.63 -4.04
N GLN A 198 -9.78 15.70 -4.71
CA GLN A 198 -8.88 14.76 -4.03
C GLN A 198 -7.49 15.38 -3.87
N GLY A 199 -7.42 16.53 -3.21
CA GLY A 199 -6.14 17.07 -2.75
C GLY A 199 -5.58 16.15 -1.67
N GLU A 200 -4.44 15.52 -1.95
CA GLU A 200 -3.65 14.79 -0.96
C GLU A 200 -2.32 15.51 -0.78
N GLU A 201 -2.12 16.04 0.41
CA GLU A 201 -0.92 16.75 0.82
C GLU A 201 -0.22 15.93 1.90
N ARG A 202 1.04 15.59 1.65
CA ARG A 202 1.87 14.89 2.63
C ARG A 202 3.24 15.52 2.66
N SER A 203 3.66 15.95 3.84
CA SER A 203 5.00 16.47 4.06
C SER A 203 5.57 15.85 5.32
N TYR A 204 6.82 15.40 5.27
CA TYR A 204 7.50 14.89 6.44
C TYR A 204 8.91 15.45 6.59
N LEU A 205 9.34 15.50 7.84
CA LEU A 205 10.70 15.80 8.26
C LEU A 205 11.22 14.59 9.03
N LEU A 206 12.36 14.08 8.59
CA LEU A 206 13.11 13.05 9.28
C LEU A 206 14.48 13.65 9.64
N ALA A 207 14.76 13.75 10.94
CA ALA A 207 16.03 14.21 11.44
C ALA A 207 16.63 13.12 12.32
N GLY A 208 17.95 12.96 12.26
CA GLY A 208 18.61 11.99 13.09
C GLY A 208 20.04 12.36 13.38
N THR A 209 20.47 12.02 14.59
CA THR A 209 21.83 12.20 15.06
C THR A 209 22.20 11.03 15.96
N GLY A 210 23.48 10.66 15.95
CA GLY A 210 23.92 9.54 16.74
C GLY A 210 25.42 9.28 16.64
N ASP A 211 25.93 8.56 17.63
CA ASP A 211 27.28 8.03 17.69
C ASP A 211 27.24 6.49 17.61
N ASP A 212 28.24 5.80 18.16
CA ASP A 212 28.32 4.34 18.12
C ASP A 212 27.41 3.64 19.16
N ASN A 213 26.93 4.38 20.17
CA ASN A 213 26.17 3.85 21.30
C ASN A 213 24.76 4.42 21.41
N THR A 214 24.51 5.60 20.85
CA THR A 214 23.25 6.32 20.94
C THR A 214 22.83 6.80 19.55
N ASP A 215 21.65 6.39 19.12
CA ASP A 215 21.01 6.88 17.90
C ASP A 215 19.67 7.52 18.30
N ILE A 216 19.44 8.76 17.86
CA ILE A 216 18.20 9.48 18.06
C ILE A 216 17.63 9.80 16.69
N VAL A 217 16.41 9.34 16.44
CA VAL A 217 15.66 9.62 15.22
C VAL A 217 14.36 10.33 15.58
N VAL A 218 14.09 11.43 14.90
CA VAL A 218 12.88 12.23 15.05
C VAL A 218 12.18 12.27 13.71
N TYR A 219 10.90 11.90 13.72
CA TYR A 219 10.05 11.91 12.54
C TYR A 219 8.78 12.71 12.83
N VAL A 220 8.44 13.63 11.93
CA VAL A 220 7.22 14.43 11.99
C VAL A 220 6.59 14.42 10.61
N GLU A 221 5.33 13.98 10.52
CA GLU A 221 4.54 14.00 9.28
C GLU A 221 3.29 14.85 9.47
N ILE A 222 2.99 15.64 8.44
CA ILE A 222 1.72 16.33 8.25
C ILE A 222 1.06 15.68 7.04
N TYR A 223 -0.11 15.11 7.26
CA TYR A 223 -0.90 14.44 6.24
C TYR A 223 -2.32 15.04 6.22
N ASN A 224 -2.74 15.48 5.04
CA ASN A 224 -4.08 15.98 4.81
C ASN A 224 -4.62 15.40 3.51
N ARG A 225 -5.82 14.81 3.58
CA ARG A 225 -6.50 14.23 2.43
C ARG A 225 -7.94 14.70 2.43
N ALA A 226 -8.35 15.32 1.33
CA ALA A 226 -9.72 15.73 1.14
C ALA A 226 -10.63 14.52 0.88
N ALA A 227 -11.84 14.57 1.43
CA ALA A 227 -12.84 13.52 1.25
C ALA A 227 -13.38 13.53 -0.19
N ILE A 228 -13.64 12.33 -0.72
CA ILE A 228 -14.24 12.17 -2.05
C ILE A 228 -15.63 11.58 -1.89
N PHE A 229 -16.65 12.31 -2.32
CA PHE A 229 -18.00 11.79 -2.36
C PHE A 229 -18.36 11.30 -3.75
N SER A 230 -18.99 10.12 -3.84
CA SER A 230 -19.46 9.55 -5.11
C SER A 230 -20.38 10.50 -5.89
N ARG A 231 -21.15 11.32 -5.19
CA ARG A 231 -22.10 12.30 -5.77
C ARG A 231 -21.40 13.43 -6.53
N ASP A 232 -20.18 13.78 -6.17
CA ASP A 232 -19.45 14.94 -6.73
C ASP A 232 -18.61 14.56 -7.96
N ARG A 233 -18.42 13.26 -8.21
CA ARG A 233 -17.68 12.76 -9.38
C ARG A 233 -18.61 12.53 -10.57
N ASN A 234 -18.38 13.17 -11.71
CA ASN A 234 -19.09 12.92 -12.98
C ASN A 234 -19.34 11.42 -13.27
N VAL A 235 -18.32 10.56 -13.08
CA VAL A 235 -18.42 9.11 -13.34
C VAL A 235 -19.32 8.32 -12.38
N SER A 236 -19.59 8.83 -11.17
CA SER A 236 -20.41 8.15 -10.15
C SER A 236 -21.53 9.01 -9.57
N SER A 237 -21.71 10.23 -10.10
CA SER A 237 -22.70 11.22 -9.66
C SER A 237 -24.13 10.76 -9.95
N ASN A 238 -24.28 9.92 -10.97
CA ASN A 238 -25.51 9.26 -11.33
C ASN A 238 -25.21 7.81 -11.74
N ALA A 239 -26.27 7.02 -11.86
CA ALA A 239 -26.18 5.65 -12.33
C ALA A 239 -26.26 5.55 -13.87
N ASP A 240 -26.01 6.64 -14.61
CA ASP A 240 -26.02 6.65 -16.08
C ASP A 240 -24.59 6.45 -16.60
N PHE A 241 -24.27 5.20 -16.94
CA PHE A 241 -22.95 4.84 -17.43
C PHE A 241 -22.85 4.87 -18.97
N THR A 242 -23.88 5.35 -19.68
CA THR A 242 -23.92 5.34 -21.16
C THR A 242 -22.78 6.14 -21.79
N ARG A 243 -22.36 7.24 -21.16
CA ARG A 243 -21.21 8.07 -21.59
C ARG A 243 -19.87 7.33 -21.51
N LEU A 244 -19.80 6.25 -20.73
CA LEU A 244 -18.61 5.43 -20.52
C LEU A 244 -18.71 4.09 -21.27
N GLY A 245 -19.72 3.91 -22.13
CA GLY A 245 -19.99 2.65 -22.83
C GLY A 245 -20.74 1.60 -21.99
N GLY A 246 -21.28 1.99 -20.83
CA GLY A 246 -22.10 1.15 -19.95
C GLY A 246 -23.61 1.32 -20.12
N THR A 247 -24.39 0.77 -19.19
CA THR A 247 -25.86 0.87 -19.17
C THR A 247 -26.37 2.06 -18.35
N ASP A 248 -27.56 2.56 -18.67
CA ASP A 248 -28.26 3.50 -17.79
C ASP A 248 -28.97 2.71 -16.68
N ASN A 249 -28.40 2.75 -15.48
CA ASN A 249 -28.92 2.11 -14.28
C ASN A 249 -29.65 3.11 -13.37
N ARG A 250 -29.96 4.33 -13.84
CA ARG A 250 -30.82 5.23 -13.08
C ARG A 250 -32.20 4.61 -12.92
N SER A 251 -32.87 4.97 -11.83
CA SER A 251 -34.23 4.49 -11.59
C SER A 251 -35.13 4.88 -12.77
N GLY A 252 -35.83 3.88 -13.33
CA GLY A 252 -36.91 4.12 -14.29
C GLY A 252 -38.14 4.79 -13.68
N ASN A 253 -38.13 5.00 -12.35
CA ASN A 253 -39.19 5.65 -11.62
C ASN A 253 -39.11 7.17 -11.82
N ILE A 254 -40.04 7.71 -12.60
CA ILE A 254 -40.25 9.15 -12.80
C ILE A 254 -41.68 9.50 -12.38
N ALA A 255 -41.99 10.77 -12.15
CA ALA A 255 -43.37 11.17 -11.86
C ALA A 255 -44.30 10.67 -12.99
N GLY A 256 -45.17 9.70 -12.68
CA GLY A 256 -46.06 9.05 -13.65
C GLY A 256 -45.60 7.69 -14.19
N ARG A 257 -44.42 7.18 -13.82
CA ARG A 257 -43.96 5.82 -14.15
C ARG A 257 -43.21 5.24 -12.96
N ILE A 258 -43.66 4.09 -12.47
CA ILE A 258 -42.93 3.32 -11.46
C ILE A 258 -42.69 1.94 -12.08
N ASP A 259 -41.42 1.58 -12.27
CA ASP A 259 -40.98 0.35 -12.89
C ASP A 259 -41.54 0.18 -14.32
N GLY A 260 -42.10 -0.99 -14.65
CA GLY A 260 -42.78 -1.27 -15.91
C GLY A 260 -44.17 -0.64 -16.07
N PHE A 261 -44.69 0.09 -15.07
CA PHE A 261 -46.06 0.61 -15.09
C PHE A 261 -46.08 2.13 -15.27
N VAL A 262 -46.87 2.60 -16.24
CA VAL A 262 -47.20 4.01 -16.43
C VAL A 262 -48.52 4.29 -15.71
N LEU A 263 -48.51 5.23 -14.77
CA LEU A 263 -49.76 5.71 -14.15
C LEU A 263 -50.56 6.47 -15.21
N ALA A 264 -51.80 6.03 -15.44
CA ALA A 264 -52.67 6.67 -16.43
C ALA A 264 -52.83 8.18 -16.11
N PRO A 265 -52.76 9.07 -17.12
CA PRO A 265 -52.94 10.50 -16.91
C PRO A 265 -54.32 10.75 -16.28
N GLY A 266 -54.34 11.26 -15.04
CA GLY A 266 -55.58 11.57 -14.31
C GLY A 266 -55.78 10.80 -13.01
N VAL A 267 -54.98 9.78 -12.71
CA VAL A 267 -55.01 9.11 -11.40
C VAL A 267 -54.24 9.98 -10.40
N ARG A 268 -54.94 10.76 -9.59
CA ARG A 268 -54.36 11.43 -8.43
C ARG A 268 -53.85 10.35 -7.48
N SER A 269 -52.56 10.37 -7.13
CA SER A 269 -52.06 9.59 -5.99
C SER A 269 -52.98 9.84 -4.80
N PRO A 270 -53.40 8.81 -4.02
CA PRO A 270 -54.19 9.06 -2.83
C PRO A 270 -53.35 9.92 -1.89
N THR A 271 -53.73 11.19 -1.76
CA THR A 271 -53.25 12.09 -0.71
C THR A 271 -53.69 11.49 0.64
N GLY A 272 -52.78 10.77 1.30
CA GLY A 272 -52.75 10.57 2.74
C GLY A 272 -53.59 9.41 3.35
N GLY A 273 -52.87 8.39 3.86
CA GLY A 273 -53.18 7.61 5.07
C GLY A 273 -54.20 6.45 4.96
N PRO A 274 -54.15 5.40 5.82
CA PRO A 274 -53.59 5.36 7.17
C PRO A 274 -52.49 4.29 7.38
N GLY A 275 -51.83 4.32 8.53
CA GLY A 275 -50.61 3.59 8.83
C GLY A 275 -50.63 2.08 8.60
N GLN A 276 -49.47 1.55 8.18
CA GLN A 276 -49.08 0.20 8.60
C GLN A 276 -48.79 0.27 10.10
N ALA A 277 -49.84 0.04 10.87
CA ALA A 277 -49.73 -0.57 12.17
C ALA A 277 -48.88 -1.85 12.03
N ALA A 278 -48.07 -2.08 13.05
CA ALA A 278 -47.49 -3.38 13.37
C ALA A 278 -48.52 -4.51 13.19
N LEU A 279 -48.05 -5.69 12.78
CA LEU A 279 -48.21 -6.98 13.46
C LEU A 279 -47.75 -8.13 12.54
N GLY A 280 -46.83 -8.94 13.05
CA GLY A 280 -46.27 -10.14 12.41
C GLY A 280 -44.81 -10.30 12.76
#